data_AF-B0JSI4-F1
#
_entry.id   AF-B0JSI4-F1
#
_cell.length_a   1.000
_cell.length_b   1.000
_cell.length_c   1.000
_cell.angle_alpha   90.00
_cell.angle_beta   90.00
_cell.angle_gamma   90.00
#
_symmetry.space_group_name_H-M   'P 1'
#
loop_
_entity.id
_entity.type
_entity.pdbx_description
1 polymer ?
#
loop_
_entity_poly.entity_id
_entity_poly.type
_entity_poly.pdbx_seq_one_letter_code
_entity_poly.pdbx_strand_id
1 'polypeptide(L)'
;MQVLLGLLGAAIILAITLSLALVSLIPILGVLLILLASFCLPVFFLWLSARICIAELPLVIEDNLGSWQAIKRGWHLTKNSAWRIVGVIFIASLLIIPVYILSVALASIPFWVNFSSFYSSLESVEDWQTLTENPLFLQQMAMFSYGLTTIFLLLSTLLVPFWQSLKSVIYNHLLDQKKNDGGEY
;
A
#
# COMPACT_ATOMS: atom_id res chain seq x y z
N MET A 1 5.69 -3.41 -7.30
CA MET A 1 4.90 -2.38 -6.60
C MET A 1 4.30 -2.88 -5.28
N GLN A 2 3.62 -4.03 -5.25
CA GLN A 2 3.08 -4.63 -4.01
C GLN A 2 4.16 -4.98 -2.97
N VAL A 3 5.31 -5.53 -3.39
CA VAL A 3 6.46 -5.78 -2.51
C VAL A 3 7.03 -4.47 -1.94
N LEU A 4 7.05 -3.39 -2.72
CA LEU A 4 7.51 -2.07 -2.28
C LEU A 4 6.52 -1.43 -1.28
N LEU A 5 5.22 -1.64 -1.48
CA LEU A 5 4.16 -1.27 -0.55
C LEU A 5 4.23 -2.09 0.76
N GLY A 6 4.53 -3.39 0.67
CA GLY A 6 4.78 -4.24 1.84
C GLY A 6 6.01 -3.80 2.62
N LEU A 7 7.10 -3.45 1.92
CA LEU A 7 8.31 -2.86 2.52
C LEU A 7 8.04 -1.49 3.14
N LEU A 8 7.22 -0.65 2.51
CA LEU A 8 6.75 0.61 3.09
C LEU A 8 5.97 0.38 4.40
N GLY A 9 5.01 -0.57 4.39
CA GLY A 9 4.25 -0.94 5.57
C GLY A 9 5.16 -1.42 6.71
N ALA A 10 6.10 -2.32 6.41
CA ALA A 10 7.08 -2.81 7.38
C ALA A 10 8.01 -1.69 7.91
N ALA A 11 8.47 -0.79 7.04
CA ALA A 11 9.31 0.35 7.43
C ALA A 11 8.55 1.34 8.32
N ILE A 12 7.27 1.59 8.06
CA ILE A 12 6.41 2.43 8.91
C ILE A 12 6.21 1.77 10.29
N ILE A 13 5.88 0.47 10.32
CA ILE A 13 5.70 -0.27 11.58
C ILE A 13 7.00 -0.27 12.41
N LEU A 14 8.15 -0.48 11.76
CA LEU A 14 9.46 -0.45 12.40
C LEU A 14 9.82 0.95 12.94
N ALA A 15 9.53 2.00 12.17
CA ALA A 15 9.74 3.38 12.62
C ALA A 15 8.84 3.72 13.81
N ILE A 16 7.57 3.32 13.81
CA ILE A 16 6.63 3.54 14.91
C ILE A 16 7.10 2.81 16.17
N THR A 17 7.44 1.52 16.06
CA THR A 17 7.88 0.70 17.20
C THR A 17 9.18 1.21 17.82
N LEU A 18 10.17 1.59 17.01
CA LEU A 18 11.42 2.20 17.49
C LEU A 18 11.15 3.53 18.20
N SER A 19 10.22 4.32 17.69
CA SER A 19 9.90 5.62 18.25
C SER A 19 9.10 5.52 19.56
N LEU A 20 8.20 4.54 19.70
CA LEU A 20 7.52 4.26 20.98
C LEU A 20 8.51 3.88 22.08
N ALA A 21 9.52 3.07 21.76
CA ALA A 21 10.57 2.74 22.71
C ALA A 21 11.34 3.99 23.17
N LEU A 22 11.65 4.91 22.25
CA LEU A 22 12.32 6.18 22.56
C LEU A 22 11.46 7.16 23.36
N VAL A 23 10.14 7.20 23.16
CA VAL A 23 9.22 8.03 23.97
C VAL A 23 9.30 7.65 25.46
N SER A 24 9.51 6.37 25.77
CA SER A 24 9.66 5.90 27.15
C SER A 24 10.95 6.36 27.83
N LEU A 25 11.98 6.71 27.06
CA LEU A 25 13.28 7.18 27.55
C LEU A 25 13.39 8.72 27.53
N ILE A 26 12.99 9.36 26.44
CA ILE A 26 13.06 10.81 26.23
C ILE A 26 11.80 11.26 25.45
N PRO A 27 10.73 11.68 26.15
CA PRO A 27 9.41 11.85 25.53
C PRO A 27 9.37 12.91 24.44
N ILE A 28 10.06 14.05 24.63
CA ILE A 28 10.12 15.14 23.64
C ILE A 28 10.85 14.72 22.35
N LEU A 29 11.96 14.01 22.47
CA LEU A 29 12.72 13.53 21.32
C LEU A 29 11.95 12.43 20.57
N GLY A 30 11.31 11.52 21.32
CA GLY A 30 10.48 10.47 20.75
C GLY A 30 9.31 11.03 19.95
N VAL A 31 8.56 11.99 20.49
CA VAL A 31 7.42 12.62 19.78
C VAL A 31 7.88 13.36 18.51
N LEU A 32 8.99 14.10 18.58
CA LEU A 32 9.55 14.79 17.41
C LEU A 32 9.94 13.81 16.29
N LEU A 33 10.53 12.68 16.66
CA LEU A 33 10.98 11.66 15.72
C LEU A 33 9.79 10.91 15.09
N ILE A 34 8.71 10.67 15.84
CA ILE A 34 7.44 10.14 15.32
C ILE A 34 6.87 11.09 14.25
N LEU A 35 6.77 12.38 14.56
CA LEU A 35 6.23 13.36 13.63
C LEU A 35 7.08 13.45 12.36
N LEU A 36 8.41 13.50 12.51
CA LEU A 36 9.31 13.54 11.37
C LEU A 36 9.20 12.27 10.51
N ALA A 37 9.21 11.09 11.13
CA ALA A 37 9.10 9.81 10.42
C ALA A 37 7.75 9.70 9.71
N SER A 38 6.65 10.12 10.35
CA SER A 38 5.31 10.07 9.78
C SER A 38 5.13 10.94 8.55
N PHE A 39 5.89 12.04 8.41
CA PHE A 39 5.82 12.91 7.23
C PHE A 39 6.91 12.58 6.19
N CYS A 40 8.16 12.36 6.61
CA CYS A 40 9.26 12.15 5.67
C CYS A 40 9.25 10.76 5.03
N LEU A 41 8.95 9.69 5.78
CA LEU A 41 9.01 8.34 5.24
C LEU A 41 8.00 8.11 4.10
N PRO A 42 6.71 8.47 4.23
CA PRO A 42 5.76 8.25 3.15
C PRO A 42 6.11 9.04 1.89
N VAL A 43 6.55 10.30 2.06
CA VAL A 43 6.94 11.15 0.92
C VAL A 43 8.17 10.58 0.21
N PHE A 44 9.19 10.16 0.98
CA PHE A 44 10.38 9.53 0.43
C PHE A 44 10.05 8.25 -0.34
N PHE A 45 9.19 7.39 0.22
CA PHE A 45 8.78 6.16 -0.43
C PHE A 45 7.91 6.40 -1.66
N LEU A 46 7.01 7.38 -1.65
CA LEU A 46 6.23 7.75 -2.84
C LEU A 46 7.16 8.22 -3.95
N TRP A 47 8.12 9.09 -3.63
CA TRP A 47 9.14 9.54 -4.57
C TRP A 47 9.97 8.37 -5.12
N LEU A 48 10.46 7.48 -4.25
CA LEU A 48 11.25 6.32 -4.64
C LEU A 48 10.42 5.34 -5.50
N SER A 49 9.14 5.14 -5.14
CA SER A 49 8.23 4.29 -5.88
C SER A 49 8.03 4.80 -7.30
N ALA A 50 7.83 6.11 -7.48
CA ALA A 50 7.66 6.71 -8.80
C ALA A 50 8.90 6.53 -9.70
N ARG A 51 10.10 6.49 -9.11
CA ARG A 51 11.35 6.27 -9.82
C ARG A 51 11.55 4.84 -10.29
N ILE A 52 11.20 3.88 -9.44
CA ILE A 52 11.48 2.46 -9.67
C ILE A 52 10.31 1.76 -10.37
N CYS A 53 9.09 2.28 -10.25
CA CYS A 53 7.85 1.68 -10.77
C CYS A 53 7.93 1.31 -12.26
N ILE A 54 8.69 2.09 -13.03
CA ILE A 54 8.82 1.98 -14.49
C ILE A 54 10.01 1.11 -14.91
N ALA A 55 10.95 0.78 -14.00
CA ALA A 55 12.14 0.00 -14.33
C ALA A 55 11.84 -1.42 -14.86
N GLU A 56 10.66 -1.96 -14.54
CA GLU A 56 10.17 -3.25 -15.04
C GLU A 56 9.89 -3.22 -16.55
N LEU A 57 9.56 -2.06 -17.13
CA LEU A 57 9.14 -1.94 -18.54
C LEU A 57 10.30 -1.95 -19.54
N PRO A 58 11.40 -1.19 -19.37
CA PRO A 58 12.58 -1.31 -20.23
C PRO A 58 13.14 -2.74 -20.26
N LEU A 59 13.08 -3.46 -19.13
CA LEU A 59 13.58 -4.84 -19.04
C LEU A 59 12.78 -5.83 -19.92
N VAL A 60 11.49 -5.57 -20.11
CA VAL A 60 10.58 -6.46 -20.85
C VAL A 60 10.42 -6.02 -22.31
N ILE A 61 10.53 -4.72 -22.58
CA ILE A 61 10.24 -4.13 -23.90
C ILE A 61 11.52 -3.92 -24.72
N GLU A 62 12.64 -3.53 -24.09
CA GLU A 62 13.90 -3.29 -24.80
C GLU A 62 14.74 -4.58 -24.80
N ASP A 63 15.04 -5.11 -26.00
CA ASP A 63 15.88 -6.30 -26.15
C ASP A 63 17.31 -6.06 -25.61
N ASN A 64 17.93 -7.09 -25.02
CA ASN A 64 19.31 -7.09 -24.53
C ASN A 64 19.65 -6.16 -23.34
N LEU A 65 18.67 -5.63 -22.60
CA LEU A 65 18.96 -4.91 -21.35
C LEU A 65 19.12 -5.84 -20.15
N GLY A 66 20.25 -5.70 -19.42
CA GLY A 66 20.41 -6.31 -18.10
C GLY A 66 19.57 -5.60 -17.02
N SER A 67 19.22 -6.30 -15.93
CA SER A 67 18.37 -5.76 -14.85
C SER A 67 18.87 -4.42 -14.28
N TRP A 68 20.19 -4.25 -14.15
CA TRP A 68 20.79 -3.00 -13.67
C TRP A 68 20.67 -1.85 -14.69
N GLN A 69 20.76 -2.16 -15.99
CA GLN A 69 20.62 -1.16 -17.05
C GLN A 69 19.17 -0.69 -17.16
N ALA A 70 18.20 -1.60 -17.00
CA ALA A 70 16.77 -1.26 -16.99
C ALA A 70 16.41 -0.30 -15.83
N ILE A 71 16.97 -0.52 -14.63
CA ILE A 71 16.78 0.40 -13.50
C ILE A 71 17.39 1.77 -13.79
N LYS A 72 18.63 1.84 -14.30
CA LYS A 72 19.24 3.13 -14.67
C LYS A 72 18.44 3.86 -15.74
N ARG A 73 17.91 3.12 -16.72
CA ARG A 73 17.07 3.65 -17.79
C ARG A 73 15.77 4.24 -17.24
N GLY A 74 15.04 3.47 -16.43
CA GLY A 74 13.83 3.93 -15.74
C GLY A 74 14.10 5.15 -14.85
N TRP A 75 15.24 5.18 -14.16
CA TRP A 75 15.66 6.32 -13.36
C TRP A 75 15.90 7.59 -14.19
N HIS A 76 16.52 7.45 -15.36
CA HIS A 76 16.76 8.56 -16.28
C HIS A 76 15.46 9.11 -16.87
N LEU A 77 14.53 8.23 -17.27
CA LEU A 77 13.23 8.62 -17.83
C LEU A 77 12.35 9.37 -16.81
N THR A 78 12.46 9.02 -15.53
CA THR A 78 11.67 9.64 -14.46
C THR A 78 12.31 10.89 -13.86
N LYS A 79 13.48 11.34 -14.36
CA LYS A 79 14.28 12.43 -13.75
C LYS A 79 13.55 13.75 -13.61
N ASN A 80 12.83 14.17 -14.63
CA ASN A 80 12.16 15.46 -14.65
C ASN A 80 10.64 15.36 -14.33
N SER A 81 10.12 14.14 -14.22
CA SER A 81 8.67 13.87 -14.17
C SER A 81 8.23 13.11 -12.91
N ALA A 82 9.13 12.85 -11.95
CA ALA A 82 8.83 12.07 -10.74
C ALA A 82 7.56 12.55 -10.00
N TRP A 83 7.40 13.86 -9.79
CA TRP A 83 6.22 14.41 -9.13
C TRP A 83 4.93 14.29 -9.94
N ARG A 84 5.03 14.35 -11.28
CA ARG A 84 3.87 14.09 -12.15
C ARG A 84 3.44 12.63 -12.04
N ILE A 85 4.39 11.70 -12.00
CA ILE A 85 4.13 10.27 -11.83
C ILE A 85 3.49 10.00 -10.46
N VAL A 86 4.00 10.63 -9.38
CA VAL A 86 3.38 10.56 -8.04
C VAL A 86 1.93 11.05 -8.10
N GLY A 87 1.65 12.17 -8.77
CA GLY A 87 0.30 12.69 -8.93
C GLY A 87 -0.64 11.72 -9.67
N VAL A 88 -0.16 11.08 -10.74
CA VAL A 88 -0.94 10.08 -11.49
C VAL A 88 -1.21 8.84 -10.63
N ILE A 89 -0.20 8.32 -9.92
CA ILE A 89 -0.36 7.18 -8.99
C ILE A 89 -1.33 7.55 -7.86
N PHE A 90 -1.28 8.78 -7.36
CA PHE A 90 -2.18 9.26 -6.32
C PHE A 90 -3.63 9.30 -6.80
N ILE A 91 -3.89 9.87 -7.98
CA ILE A 91 -5.24 9.88 -8.59
C ILE A 91 -5.73 8.46 -8.84
N ALA A 92 -4.87 7.59 -9.40
CA ALA A 92 -5.21 6.18 -9.62
C ALA A 92 -5.53 5.45 -8.31
N SER A 93 -4.79 5.72 -7.24
CA SER A 93 -5.08 5.17 -5.90
C SER A 93 -6.42 5.65 -5.37
N LEU A 94 -6.74 6.94 -5.57
CA LEU A 94 -8.01 7.53 -5.16
C LEU A 94 -9.21 6.85 -5.86
N LEU A 95 -9.04 6.45 -7.12
CA LEU A 95 -10.07 5.70 -7.87
C LEU A 95 -10.30 4.28 -7.31
N ILE A 96 -9.29 3.68 -6.67
CA ILE A 96 -9.41 2.33 -6.09
C ILE A 96 -10.05 2.37 -4.70
N ILE A 97 -9.97 3.48 -3.97
CA ILE A 97 -10.54 3.60 -2.60
C ILE A 97 -12.00 3.16 -2.53
N PRO A 98 -12.94 3.62 -3.40
CA PRO A 98 -14.33 3.15 -3.38
C PRO A 98 -14.46 1.64 -3.53
N VAL A 99 -13.58 1.02 -4.32
CA VAL A 99 -13.56 -0.43 -4.55
C VAL A 99 -13.13 -1.18 -3.28
N TYR A 100 -12.16 -0.65 -2.53
CA TYR A 100 -11.80 -1.19 -1.21
C TYR A 100 -12.89 -0.97 -0.16
N ILE A 101 -13.59 0.16 -0.17
CA ILE A 101 -14.71 0.39 0.75
C ILE A 101 -15.81 -0.65 0.48
N LEU A 102 -16.10 -0.92 -0.80
CA LEU A 102 -17.05 -1.95 -1.20
C LEU A 102 -16.59 -3.34 -0.74
N SER A 103 -15.31 -3.67 -0.83
CA SER A 103 -14.80 -4.97 -0.35
C SER A 103 -14.94 -5.15 1.16
N VAL A 104 -14.72 -4.11 1.96
CA VAL A 104 -14.99 -4.15 3.41
C VAL A 104 -16.47 -4.40 3.69
N ALA A 105 -17.36 -3.75 2.93
CA ALA A 105 -18.79 -3.97 3.06
C ALA A 105 -19.19 -5.42 2.77
N LEU A 106 -18.64 -6.02 1.69
CA LEU A 106 -18.86 -7.44 1.38
C LEU A 106 -18.27 -8.36 2.45
N ALA A 107 -17.06 -8.07 2.95
CA ALA A 107 -16.43 -8.85 4.02
C ALA A 107 -17.20 -8.82 5.34
N SER A 108 -18.00 -7.79 5.54
CA SER A 108 -18.82 -7.63 6.74
C SER A 108 -20.13 -8.44 6.67
N ILE A 109 -20.50 -9.05 5.53
CA ILE A 109 -21.75 -9.81 5.40
C ILE A 109 -21.89 -10.92 6.47
N PRO A 110 -20.88 -11.77 6.73
CA PRO A 110 -20.98 -12.79 7.78
C PRO A 110 -21.19 -12.20 9.19
N PHE A 111 -20.68 -10.99 9.41
CA PHE A 111 -20.87 -10.25 10.66
C PHE A 111 -22.30 -9.73 10.78
N TRP A 112 -22.87 -9.18 9.71
CA TRP A 112 -24.28 -8.75 9.68
C TRP A 112 -25.26 -9.90 9.86
N VAL A 113 -25.01 -11.05 9.24
CA VAL A 113 -25.88 -12.24 9.34
C VAL A 113 -25.90 -12.82 10.76
N ASN A 114 -24.77 -12.79 11.46
CA ASN A 114 -24.63 -13.31 12.83
C ASN A 114 -24.67 -12.21 13.89
N PHE A 115 -25.22 -11.04 13.56
CA PHE A 115 -25.20 -9.87 14.44
C PHE A 115 -25.88 -10.14 15.79
N SER A 116 -26.95 -10.94 15.82
CA SER A 116 -27.61 -11.34 17.07
C SER A 116 -26.70 -12.14 18.00
N SER A 117 -25.93 -13.09 17.45
CA SER A 117 -24.95 -13.88 18.20
C SER A 117 -23.76 -13.05 18.67
N PHE A 118 -23.36 -12.05 17.86
CA PHE A 118 -22.35 -11.08 18.25
C PHE A 118 -22.83 -10.19 19.40
N TYR A 119 -24.05 -9.66 19.31
CA TYR A 119 -24.63 -8.82 20.34
C TYR A 119 -24.78 -9.56 21.68
N SER A 120 -25.28 -10.80 21.66
CA SER A 120 -25.39 -11.61 22.89
C SER A 120 -24.02 -11.95 23.49
N SER A 121 -22.98 -12.10 22.66
CA SER A 121 -21.61 -12.28 23.16
C SER A 121 -21.11 -11.05 23.90
N LEU A 122 -21.48 -9.83 23.48
CA LEU A 122 -21.13 -8.57 24.16
C LEU A 122 -21.93 -8.38 25.45
N GLU A 123 -23.21 -8.75 25.47
CA GLU A 123 -24.07 -8.62 26.65
C GLU A 123 -23.64 -9.56 27.79
N SER A 124 -23.04 -10.70 27.45
CA SER A 124 -22.57 -11.70 28.42
C SER A 124 -21.31 -11.32 29.22
N VAL A 125 -20.80 -10.10 29.06
CA VAL A 125 -19.44 -9.71 29.45
C VAL A 125 -19.47 -8.63 30.52
N GLU A 126 -18.84 -8.91 31.66
CA GLU A 126 -18.59 -7.93 32.73
C GLU A 126 -17.32 -7.09 32.49
N ASP A 127 -16.28 -7.66 31.86
CA ASP A 127 -14.96 -7.02 31.65
C ASP A 127 -14.32 -7.43 30.31
N TRP A 128 -13.41 -6.62 29.77
CA TRP A 128 -12.72 -6.92 28.48
C TRP A 128 -12.02 -8.28 28.44
N GLN A 129 -11.52 -8.77 29.58
CA GLN A 129 -10.84 -10.06 29.67
C GLN A 129 -11.80 -11.23 29.42
N THR A 130 -13.03 -11.17 29.94
CA THR A 130 -14.04 -12.21 29.71
C THR A 130 -14.56 -12.20 28.27
N LEU A 131 -14.53 -11.05 27.58
CA LEU A 131 -14.86 -10.96 26.16
C LEU A 131 -13.86 -11.71 25.28
N THR A 132 -12.57 -11.54 25.56
CA THR A 132 -11.50 -12.19 24.79
C THR A 132 -11.43 -13.70 24.97
N GLU A 133 -12.05 -14.22 26.02
CA GLU A 133 -12.17 -15.65 26.31
C GLU A 133 -13.49 -16.25 25.78
N ASN A 134 -14.44 -15.41 25.34
CA ASN A 134 -15.73 -15.86 24.82
C ASN A 134 -15.56 -16.53 23.43
N PRO A 135 -15.90 -17.82 23.29
CA PRO A 135 -15.68 -18.56 22.05
C PRO A 135 -16.53 -18.02 20.87
N LEU A 136 -17.74 -17.52 21.13
CA LEU A 136 -18.60 -16.95 20.10
C LEU A 136 -18.02 -15.63 19.57
N PHE A 137 -17.51 -14.78 20.47
CA PHE A 137 -16.84 -13.53 20.09
C PHE A 137 -15.59 -13.81 19.24
N LEU A 138 -14.72 -14.72 19.68
CA LEU A 138 -13.51 -15.10 18.95
C LEU A 138 -13.84 -15.69 17.57
N GLN A 139 -14.82 -16.59 17.51
CA GLN A 139 -15.26 -17.18 16.25
C GLN A 139 -15.78 -16.11 15.28
N GLN A 140 -16.56 -15.14 15.78
CA GLN A 140 -17.09 -14.05 14.96
C GLN A 140 -15.98 -13.12 14.43
N MET A 141 -15.02 -12.76 15.29
CA MET A 141 -13.85 -11.96 14.89
C MET A 141 -12.97 -12.70 13.89
N ALA A 142 -12.78 -14.01 14.08
CA ALA A 142 -12.06 -14.85 13.14
C ALA A 142 -12.76 -14.90 11.78
N MET A 143 -14.07 -15.14 11.73
CA MET A 143 -14.85 -15.12 10.48
C MET A 143 -14.74 -13.78 9.75
N PHE A 144 -14.83 -12.66 10.47
CA PHE A 144 -14.65 -11.33 9.90
C PHE A 144 -13.25 -11.13 9.34
N SER A 145 -12.21 -11.50 10.10
CA SER A 145 -10.80 -11.40 9.66
C SER A 145 -10.52 -12.26 8.42
N TYR A 146 -10.98 -13.51 8.39
CA TYR A 146 -10.85 -14.39 7.23
C TYR A 146 -11.63 -13.87 6.02
N GLY A 147 -12.85 -13.36 6.21
CA GLY A 147 -13.63 -12.75 5.13
C GLY A 147 -12.95 -11.52 4.54
N LEU A 148 -12.43 -10.64 5.41
CA LEU A 148 -11.72 -9.43 5.00
C LEU A 148 -10.45 -9.77 4.22
N THR A 149 -9.63 -10.67 4.75
CA THR A 149 -8.35 -11.06 4.11
C THR A 149 -8.58 -11.75 2.77
N THR A 150 -9.53 -12.69 2.68
CA THR A 150 -9.83 -13.39 1.42
C THR A 150 -10.33 -12.44 0.33
N ILE A 151 -11.29 -11.57 0.64
CA ILE A 151 -11.82 -10.60 -0.33
C ILE A 151 -10.74 -9.57 -0.71
N PHE A 152 -9.94 -9.11 0.25
CA PHE A 152 -8.83 -8.20 -0.02
C PHE A 152 -7.80 -8.82 -0.98
N LEU A 153 -7.45 -10.10 -0.81
CA LEU A 153 -6.53 -10.81 -1.71
C LEU A 153 -7.10 -10.97 -3.12
N LEU A 154 -8.37 -11.36 -3.23
CA LEU A 154 -9.07 -11.48 -4.51
C LEU A 154 -9.09 -10.13 -5.24
N LEU A 155 -9.47 -9.06 -4.54
CA LEU A 155 -9.51 -7.73 -5.11
C LEU A 155 -8.11 -7.23 -5.51
N SER A 156 -7.11 -7.48 -4.67
CA SER A 156 -5.71 -7.12 -4.96
C SER A 156 -5.21 -7.80 -6.23
N THR A 157 -5.65 -9.04 -6.50
CA THR A 157 -5.33 -9.77 -7.73
C THR A 157 -6.01 -9.16 -8.95
N LEU A 158 -7.28 -8.77 -8.83
CA LEU A 158 -8.04 -8.11 -9.90
C LEU A 158 -7.50 -6.71 -10.24
N LEU A 159 -6.86 -6.03 -9.28
CA LEU A 159 -6.26 -4.72 -9.48
C LEU A 159 -4.84 -4.78 -10.08
N VAL A 160 -4.20 -5.95 -10.13
CA VAL A 160 -2.90 -6.12 -10.82
C VAL A 160 -2.94 -5.62 -12.27
N PRO A 161 -3.85 -6.06 -13.14
CA PRO A 161 -3.90 -5.59 -14.53
C PRO A 161 -4.14 -4.08 -14.65
N PHE A 162 -4.91 -3.49 -13.75
CA PHE A 162 -5.10 -2.04 -13.70
C PHE A 162 -3.77 -1.32 -13.48
N TRP A 163 -2.98 -1.77 -12.49
CA TRP A 163 -1.66 -1.19 -12.24
C TRP A 163 -0.69 -1.36 -13.40
N GLN A 164 -0.69 -2.53 -14.05
CA GLN A 164 0.18 -2.77 -15.22
C GLN A 164 -0.18 -1.87 -16.41
N SER A 165 -1.48 -1.70 -16.67
CA SER A 165 -1.97 -0.78 -17.71
C SER A 165 -1.51 0.66 -17.45
N LEU A 166 -1.68 1.15 -16.21
CA LEU A 166 -1.26 2.50 -15.83
C LEU A 166 0.24 2.72 -16.04
N LYS A 167 1.07 1.76 -15.62
CA LYS A 167 2.53 1.83 -15.80
C LYS A 167 2.91 1.91 -17.28
N SER A 168 2.27 1.11 -18.13
CA SER A 168 2.51 1.09 -19.58
C SER A 168 2.21 2.46 -20.22
N VAL A 169 1.07 3.07 -19.86
CA VAL A 169 0.70 4.41 -20.36
C VAL A 169 1.71 5.47 -19.91
N ILE A 170 2.11 5.46 -18.64
CA ILE A 170 3.11 6.41 -18.12
C ILE A 170 4.43 6.24 -18.87
N TYR A 171 4.87 5.00 -19.09
CA TYR A 171 6.13 4.73 -19.78
C TYR A 171 6.13 5.24 -21.22
N ASN A 172 5.09 4.92 -21.99
CA ASN A 172 4.98 5.38 -23.37
C ASN A 172 4.94 6.92 -23.44
N HIS A 173 4.24 7.57 -22.51
CA HIS A 173 4.22 9.03 -22.43
C HIS A 173 5.60 9.64 -22.15
N LEU A 174 6.39 9.04 -21.24
CA LEU A 174 7.75 9.50 -20.95
C LEU A 174 8.71 9.25 -22.13
N LEU A 175 8.51 8.15 -22.84
CA LEU A 175 9.29 7.81 -24.02
C LEU A 175 9.06 8.82 -25.14
N ASP A 176 7.80 9.16 -25.42
CA ASP A 176 7.43 10.18 -26.41
C ASP A 176 7.95 11.56 -26.03
N GLN A 177 7.89 11.95 -24.75
CA GLN A 177 8.50 13.20 -24.28
C GLN A 177 10.00 13.23 -24.55
N LYS A 178 10.72 12.17 -24.18
CA LYS A 178 12.16 12.13 -24.39
C LYS A 178 12.54 12.12 -25.88
N LYS A 179 11.74 11.48 -26.73
CA LYS A 179 11.89 11.52 -28.20
C LYS A 179 11.73 12.93 -28.74
N ASN A 180 10.69 13.63 -28.32
CA ASN A 180 10.39 15.00 -28.75
C ASN A 180 11.45 16.00 -28.27
N ASP A 181 12.06 15.72 -27.11
CA ASP A 181 13.15 16.51 -26.55
C ASP A 181 14.53 16.21 -27.21
N GLY A 182 14.57 15.35 -28.24
CA GLY A 182 15.79 15.02 -29.00
C GLY A 182 16.74 14.06 -28.27
N GLY A 183 16.27 13.32 -27.26
CA GLY A 183 17.09 12.36 -26.53
C GLY A 183 17.34 11.08 -27.33
N GLU A 184 18.61 10.67 -27.46
CA GLU A 184 18.99 9.39 -28.08
C GLU A 184 18.51 8.18 -27.25
N TYR A 185 18.15 7.12 -27.97
CA TYR A 185 17.63 5.87 -27.42
C TYR A 185 18.74 5.00 -26.87
#